data_AF-A0A929GXQ9-F1
#
_entry.id   AF-A0A929GXQ9-F1
#
_cell.length_a   1.000
_cell.length_b   1.000
_cell.length_c   1.000
_cell.angle_alpha   90.00
_cell.angle_beta   90.00
_cell.angle_gamma   90.00
#
_symmetry.space_group_name_H-M   'P 1'
#
loop_
_entity.id
_entity.type
_entity.pdbx_description
1 polymer ?
#
loop_
_entity_poly.entity_id
_entity_poly.type
_entity_poly.pdbx_seq_one_letter_code
_entity_poly.pdbx_strand_id
1 'polypeptide(L)'
;MLDSLQQLRNTLQDRARANANLNDVLRKKHKSARDEAAIARRTERLAVREASLAEARASIEHELNRARQAEAELRGRLGEAQLAQANGEPSRPGAGTEDQLLSNEIKGAEARVRILEAAHAAETTDEFDALLRRNAGVLADEPKPFRHGAAGFVDWPGMSVPERLM
;
A
#
# COMPACT_ATOMS: atom_id res chain seq x y z
N MET A 1 3.63 -3.11 -1.99
CA MET A 1 2.41 -2.82 -1.20
C MET A 1 1.76 -4.10 -0.70
N LEU A 2 1.59 -5.09 -1.58
CA LEU A 2 0.98 -6.38 -1.25
C LEU A 2 1.68 -7.11 -0.08
N ASP A 3 3.02 -7.07 -0.03
CA ASP A 3 3.79 -7.73 1.02
C ASP A 3 3.49 -7.17 2.41
N SER A 4 3.46 -5.83 2.56
CA SER A 4 3.13 -5.18 3.83
C SER A 4 1.69 -5.48 4.27
N LEU A 5 0.74 -5.49 3.32
CA LEU A 5 -0.64 -5.87 3.61
C LEU A 5 -0.75 -7.33 4.07
N GLN A 6 -0.02 -8.24 3.44
CA GLN A 6 0.01 -9.65 3.84
C GLN A 6 0.66 -9.82 5.22
N GLN A 7 1.72 -9.07 5.53
CA GLN A 7 2.35 -9.06 6.85
C GLN A 7 1.39 -8.55 7.93
N LEU A 8 0.66 -7.45 7.66
CA LEU A 8 -0.35 -6.94 8.58
C LEU A 8 -1.48 -7.95 8.81
N ARG A 9 -1.95 -8.61 7.75
CA ARG A 9 -2.96 -9.68 7.86
C ARG A 9 -2.50 -10.81 8.77
N ASN A 10 -1.29 -11.31 8.57
CA ASN A 10 -0.72 -12.42 9.34
C ASN A 10 -0.57 -12.05 10.82
N THR A 11 -0.10 -10.84 11.11
CA THR A 11 0.07 -10.36 12.49
C THR A 11 -1.28 -10.14 13.20
N LEU A 12 -2.31 -9.65 12.49
CA LEU A 12 -3.68 -9.59 13.01
C LEU A 12 -4.24 -10.98 13.35
N GLN A 13 -4.03 -11.97 12.47
CA GLN A 13 -4.44 -13.36 12.72
C GLN A 13 -3.73 -13.96 13.93
N ASP A 14 -2.42 -13.76 14.05
CA ASP A 14 -1.63 -14.26 15.17
C ASP A 14 -2.04 -13.62 16.50
N ARG A 15 -2.33 -12.31 16.50
CA ARG A 15 -2.90 -11.61 17.66
C ARG A 15 -4.26 -12.19 18.04
N ALA A 16 -5.16 -12.38 17.08
CA ALA A 16 -6.49 -12.95 17.33
C ALA A 16 -6.40 -14.35 17.93
N ARG A 17 -5.53 -15.21 17.39
CA ARG A 17 -5.25 -16.56 17.92
C ARG A 17 -4.67 -16.52 19.33
N ALA A 18 -3.72 -15.62 19.60
CA ALA A 18 -3.15 -15.45 20.94
C ALA A 18 -4.21 -15.02 21.96
N ASN A 19 -5.08 -14.07 21.59
CA ASN A 19 -6.20 -13.62 22.41
C ASN A 19 -7.23 -14.73 22.68
N ALA A 20 -7.62 -15.50 21.67
CA ALA A 20 -8.53 -16.63 21.83
C ALA A 20 -7.95 -17.68 22.80
N ASN A 21 -6.68 -18.04 22.62
CA ASN A 21 -5.98 -18.99 23.49
C ASN A 21 -5.89 -18.50 24.94
N LEU A 22 -5.68 -17.19 25.15
CA LEU A 22 -5.66 -16.60 26.49
C LEU A 22 -7.05 -16.62 27.12
N ASN A 23 -8.08 -16.24 26.38
CA ASN A 23 -9.47 -16.27 26.85
C ASN A 23 -9.95 -17.68 27.21
N ASP A 24 -9.55 -18.70 26.45
CA ASP A 24 -9.89 -20.09 26.74
C ASP A 24 -9.26 -20.57 28.06
N VAL A 25 -8.06 -20.10 28.38
CA VAL A 25 -7.39 -20.41 29.64
C VAL A 25 -8.05 -19.66 30.80
N LEU A 26 -8.38 -18.37 30.61
CA LEU A 26 -9.10 -17.59 31.62
C LEU A 26 -10.51 -18.13 31.92
N ARG A 27 -11.19 -18.70 30.92
CA ARG A 27 -12.53 -19.30 31.07
C ARG A 27 -12.51 -20.62 31.82
N LYS A 28 -11.41 -21.37 31.77
CA LYS A 28 -11.25 -22.60 32.55
C LYS A 28 -11.09 -22.21 34.02
N LYS A 29 -12.14 -22.41 34.82
CA LYS A 29 -12.27 -22.01 36.24
C LYS A 29 -11.24 -22.64 37.21
N HIS A 30 -10.23 -23.38 36.72
CA HIS A 30 -9.19 -23.93 37.58
C HIS A 30 -8.09 -22.87 37.77
N LYS A 31 -7.97 -22.37 39.00
CA LYS A 31 -6.90 -21.46 39.43
C LYS A 31 -5.88 -22.27 40.23
N SER A 32 -5.02 -23.00 39.53
CA SER A 32 -3.80 -23.53 40.13
C SER A 32 -2.62 -22.59 39.85
N ALA A 33 -1.55 -22.67 40.64
CA ALA A 33 -0.31 -21.95 40.36
C ALA A 33 0.27 -22.27 38.96
N ARG A 34 -0.03 -23.47 38.44
CA ARG A 34 0.31 -23.89 37.07
C ARG A 34 -0.49 -23.12 36.02
N ASP A 35 -1.76 -22.81 36.30
CA ASP A 35 -2.62 -22.03 35.41
C ASP A 35 -2.20 -20.56 35.39
N GLU A 36 -1.83 -19.98 36.54
CA GLU A 36 -1.29 -18.62 36.63
C GLU A 36 0.00 -18.45 35.83
N ALA A 37 0.96 -19.38 35.97
CA ALA A 37 2.17 -19.38 35.16
C ALA A 37 1.87 -19.54 33.66
N ALA A 38 0.83 -20.31 33.32
CA ALA A 38 0.42 -20.50 31.94
C ALA A 38 -0.34 -19.30 31.35
N ILE A 39 -1.03 -18.50 32.18
CA ILE A 39 -1.61 -17.20 31.80
C ILE A 39 -0.49 -16.20 31.57
N ALA A 40 0.46 -16.07 32.51
CA ALA A 40 1.60 -15.15 32.42
C ALA A 40 2.43 -15.35 31.14
N ARG A 41 2.72 -16.61 30.79
CA ARG A 41 3.41 -16.93 29.53
C ARG A 41 2.60 -16.57 28.28
N ARG A 42 1.27 -16.65 28.34
CA ARG A 42 0.40 -16.31 27.20
C ARG A 42 0.19 -14.80 27.07
N THR A 43 0.11 -14.07 28.17
CA THR A 43 0.10 -12.60 28.17
C THR A 43 1.41 -12.05 27.60
N GLU A 44 2.56 -12.63 27.98
CA GLU A 44 3.86 -12.25 27.42
C GLU A 44 3.91 -12.48 25.91
N ARG A 45 3.45 -13.66 25.44
CA ARG A 45 3.33 -13.94 24.00
C ARG A 45 2.41 -12.96 23.29
N LEU A 46 1.29 -12.60 23.89
CA LEU A 46 0.37 -11.61 23.34
C LEU A 46 1.06 -10.25 23.18
N ALA A 47 1.79 -9.80 24.21
CA ALA A 47 2.54 -8.54 24.14
C ALA A 47 3.57 -8.52 23.00
N VAL A 48 4.28 -9.64 22.78
CA VAL A 48 5.18 -9.77 21.61
C VAL A 48 4.41 -9.66 20.29
N ARG A 49 3.21 -10.26 20.18
CA ARG A 49 2.38 -10.13 18.97
C ARG A 49 1.84 -8.72 18.78
N GLU A 50 1.56 -7.99 19.85
CA GLU A 50 1.17 -6.57 19.78
C GLU A 50 2.33 -5.69 19.30
N ALA A 51 3.56 -5.97 19.74
CA ALA A 51 4.74 -5.32 19.20
C ALA A 51 4.92 -5.59 17.69
N SER A 52 4.79 -6.85 17.26
CA SER A 52 4.85 -7.20 15.83
C SER A 52 3.72 -6.56 15.01
N LEU A 53 2.53 -6.40 15.59
CA LEU A 53 1.43 -5.68 14.95
C LEU A 53 1.76 -4.19 14.77
N ALA A 54 2.40 -3.57 15.77
CA ALA A 54 2.84 -2.18 15.69
C ALA A 54 3.89 -2.00 14.58
N GLU A 55 4.85 -2.92 14.46
CA GLU A 55 5.84 -2.92 13.37
C GLU A 55 5.19 -3.07 11.99
N ALA A 56 4.22 -3.99 11.86
CA ALA A 56 3.48 -4.16 10.60
C ALA A 56 2.67 -2.91 10.23
N ARG A 57 2.08 -2.22 11.23
CA ARG A 57 1.39 -0.94 11.02
C ARG A 57 2.34 0.17 10.60
N ALA A 58 3.54 0.24 11.17
CA ALA A 58 4.57 1.18 10.74
C ALA A 58 4.99 0.95 9.28
N SER A 59 5.08 -0.32 8.84
CA SER A 59 5.32 -0.64 7.42
C SER A 59 4.20 -0.12 6.52
N ILE A 60 2.94 -0.29 6.91
CA ILE A 60 1.79 0.27 6.18
C ILE A 60 1.81 1.79 6.17
N GLU A 61 2.18 2.44 7.28
CA GLU A 61 2.33 3.90 7.34
C GLU A 61 3.41 4.40 6.39
N HIS A 62 4.54 3.70 6.29
CA HIS A 62 5.57 4.02 5.30
C HIS A 62 5.04 3.88 3.86
N GLU A 63 4.29 2.82 3.55
CA GLU A 63 3.67 2.67 2.24
C GLU A 63 2.61 3.72 1.97
N LEU A 64 1.81 4.09 2.96
CA LEU A 64 0.81 5.14 2.88
C LEU A 64 1.45 6.49 2.53
N ASN A 65 2.55 6.83 3.19
CA ASN A 65 3.29 8.06 2.92
C ASN A 65 3.85 8.09 1.49
N ARG A 66 4.39 6.96 1.00
CA ARG A 66 4.82 6.84 -0.41
C ARG A 66 3.65 6.97 -1.38
N ALA A 67 2.51 6.36 -1.08
CA ALA A 67 1.32 6.45 -1.92
C ALA A 67 0.77 7.89 -2.00
N ARG A 68 0.76 8.62 -0.87
CA ARG A 68 0.38 10.04 -0.82
C ARG A 68 1.34 10.93 -1.61
N GLN A 69 2.65 10.67 -1.52
CA GLN A 69 3.64 11.39 -2.32
C GLN A 69 3.41 11.15 -3.82
N ALA A 70 3.22 9.90 -4.24
CA ALA A 70 2.91 9.58 -5.63
C ALA A 70 1.60 10.23 -6.12
N GLU A 71 0.55 10.25 -5.29
CA GLU A 71 -0.70 10.95 -5.60
C GLU A 71 -0.47 12.46 -5.78
N ALA A 72 0.29 13.09 -4.88
CA ALA A 72 0.61 14.51 -4.95
C ALA A 72 1.44 14.87 -6.20
N GLU A 73 2.42 14.04 -6.56
CA GLU A 73 3.21 14.20 -7.79
C GLU A 73 2.34 14.12 -9.05
N LEU A 74 1.43 13.14 -9.12
CA LEU A 74 0.50 13.01 -10.25
C LEU A 74 -0.46 14.20 -10.34
N ARG A 75 -0.99 14.68 -9.21
CA ARG A 75 -1.81 15.89 -9.16
C ARG A 75 -1.03 17.13 -9.59
N GLY A 76 0.23 17.26 -9.17
CA GLY A 76 1.12 18.33 -9.59
C GLY A 76 1.30 18.36 -11.10
N ARG A 77 1.62 17.21 -11.70
CA ARG A 77 1.78 17.07 -13.17
C ARG A 77 0.52 17.42 -13.94
N LEU A 78 -0.66 17.00 -13.45
CA LEU A 78 -1.92 17.39 -14.07
C LEU A 78 -2.16 18.91 -13.96
N GLY A 79 -1.85 19.50 -12.81
CA GLY A 79 -1.94 20.95 -12.62
C GLY A 79 -1.00 21.73 -13.55
N GLU A 80 0.24 21.28 -13.71
CA GLU A 80 1.22 21.86 -14.65
C GLU A 80 0.73 21.76 -16.11
N ALA A 81 0.21 20.60 -16.52
CA ALA A 81 -0.34 20.39 -17.85
C ALA A 81 -1.53 21.33 -18.13
N GLN A 82 -2.43 21.50 -17.14
CA GLN A 82 -3.58 22.41 -17.24
C GLN A 82 -3.15 23.88 -17.27
N LEU A 83 -2.15 24.27 -16.48
CA LEU A 83 -1.61 25.63 -16.47
C LEU A 83 -0.93 25.98 -17.80
N ALA A 84 -0.17 25.04 -18.38
CA ALA A 84 0.44 25.21 -19.71
C ALA A 84 -0.62 25.44 -20.80
N GLN A 85 -1.71 24.67 -20.78
CA GLN A 85 -2.85 24.87 -21.68
C GLN A 85 -3.53 26.24 -21.45
N ALA A 86 -3.74 26.63 -20.20
CA ALA A 86 -4.36 27.91 -19.85
C ALA A 86 -3.51 29.12 -20.28
N ASN A 87 -2.18 28.97 -20.30
CA ASN A 87 -1.24 29.99 -20.75
C ASN A 87 -1.10 30.07 -22.28
N GLY A 88 -1.90 29.29 -23.03
CA GLY A 88 -1.93 29.34 -24.49
C GLY A 88 -0.76 28.62 -25.16
N GLU A 89 -0.04 27.76 -24.43
CA GLU A 89 0.94 26.87 -25.08
C GLU A 89 0.19 25.94 -26.05
N PRO A 90 0.72 25.73 -27.27
CA PRO A 90 0.07 24.87 -28.25
C PRO A 90 -0.06 23.48 -27.66
N SER A 91 -1.30 23.02 -27.50
CA SER A 91 -1.59 21.67 -27.03
C SER A 91 -0.85 20.67 -27.92
N ARG A 92 0.02 19.87 -27.32
CA ARG A 92 0.71 18.81 -28.05
C ARG A 92 -0.35 17.84 -28.60
N PRO A 93 -0.16 17.30 -29.82
CA PRO A 93 -1.06 16.28 -30.34
C PRO A 93 -1.12 15.11 -29.37
N GLY A 94 -2.31 14.84 -28.82
CA GLY A 94 -2.54 13.81 -27.79
C GLY A 94 -2.78 14.31 -26.37
N ALA A 95 -2.72 15.63 -26.11
CA ALA A 95 -2.90 16.21 -24.77
C ALA A 95 -4.19 15.77 -24.04
N GLY A 96 -5.33 15.68 -24.74
CA GLY A 96 -6.58 15.19 -24.15
C GLY A 96 -6.53 13.72 -23.71
N THR A 97 -5.75 12.89 -24.41
CA THR A 97 -5.50 11.49 -24.03
C THR A 97 -4.55 11.41 -22.83
N GLU A 98 -3.52 12.24 -22.78
CA GLU A 98 -2.57 12.31 -21.66
C GLU A 98 -3.25 12.78 -20.36
N ASP A 99 -4.10 13.81 -20.43
CA ASP A 99 -4.87 14.30 -19.29
C ASP A 99 -5.84 13.23 -18.76
N GLN A 100 -6.48 12.48 -19.67
CA GLN A 100 -7.37 11.38 -19.31
C GLN A 100 -6.61 10.23 -18.64
N LEU A 101 -5.41 9.90 -19.13
CA LEU A 101 -4.53 8.88 -18.54
C LEU A 101 -4.05 9.31 -17.16
N LEU A 102 -3.56 10.54 -17.00
CA LEU A 102 -3.17 11.10 -15.70
C LEU A 102 -4.34 11.12 -14.72
N SER A 103 -5.54 11.50 -15.16
CA SER A 103 -6.74 11.46 -14.33
C SER A 103 -7.06 10.03 -13.85
N ASN A 104 -6.92 9.04 -14.71
CA ASN A 104 -7.11 7.63 -14.33
C ASN A 104 -6.03 7.14 -13.36
N GLU A 105 -4.78 7.54 -13.57
CA GLU A 105 -3.67 7.23 -12.66
C GLU A 105 -3.88 7.87 -11.27
N ILE A 106 -4.35 9.12 -11.21
CA ILE A 106 -4.70 9.78 -9.94
C ILE A 106 -5.81 9.02 -9.22
N LYS A 107 -6.88 8.63 -9.91
CA LYS A 107 -7.96 7.83 -9.31
C LYS A 107 -7.45 6.49 -8.76
N GLY A 108 -6.52 5.85 -9.48
CA GLY A 108 -5.84 4.64 -9.01
C GLY A 108 -4.99 4.90 -7.77
N ALA A 109 -4.21 5.98 -7.75
CA ALA A 109 -3.40 6.38 -6.60
C ALA A 109 -4.25 6.70 -5.36
N GLU A 110 -5.32 7.49 -5.53
CA GLU A 110 -6.31 7.79 -4.48
C GLU A 110 -6.91 6.51 -3.89
N ALA A 111 -7.27 5.55 -4.74
CA ALA A 111 -7.82 4.28 -4.30
C ALA A 111 -6.81 3.50 -3.44
N ARG A 112 -5.52 3.48 -3.82
CA ARG A 112 -4.46 2.84 -3.03
C ARG A 112 -4.25 3.53 -1.68
N VAL A 113 -4.24 4.87 -1.64
CA VAL A 113 -4.17 5.63 -0.39
C VAL A 113 -5.32 5.24 0.54
N ARG A 114 -6.56 5.24 0.04
CA ARG A 114 -7.73 4.83 0.83
C ARG A 114 -7.63 3.39 1.34
N ILE A 115 -7.12 2.47 0.53
CA ILE A 115 -6.92 1.07 0.96
C ILE A 115 -5.88 1.01 2.08
N LEU A 116 -4.76 1.73 1.96
CA LEU A 116 -3.71 1.75 2.98
C LEU A 116 -4.19 2.40 4.29
N GLU A 117 -4.98 3.47 4.22
CA GLU A 117 -5.62 4.09 5.39
C GLU A 117 -6.58 3.13 6.09
N ALA A 118 -7.45 2.47 5.33
CA ALA A 118 -8.39 1.50 5.88
C ALA A 118 -7.67 0.26 6.43
N ALA A 119 -6.59 -0.19 5.78
CA ALA A 119 -5.73 -1.26 6.24
C ALA A 119 -5.07 -0.91 7.58
N HIS A 120 -4.50 0.29 7.69
CA HIS A 120 -3.89 0.78 8.91
C HIS A 120 -4.90 0.87 10.07
N ALA A 121 -6.14 1.28 9.78
CA ALA A 121 -7.22 1.41 10.76
C ALA A 121 -7.86 0.07 11.17
N ALA A 122 -7.62 -1.02 10.43
CA ALA A 122 -8.24 -2.31 10.71
C ALA A 122 -7.82 -2.84 12.10
N GLU A 123 -8.81 -3.24 12.90
CA GLU A 123 -8.59 -3.80 14.24
C GLU A 123 -8.69 -5.32 14.24
N THR A 124 -9.47 -5.87 13.31
CA THR A 124 -9.72 -7.30 13.17
C THR A 124 -9.28 -7.84 11.82
N THR A 125 -8.98 -9.13 11.77
CA THR A 125 -8.70 -9.82 10.50
C THR A 125 -9.91 -9.83 9.58
N ASP A 126 -11.14 -9.91 10.10
CA ASP A 126 -12.35 -9.99 9.26
C ASP A 126 -12.62 -8.69 8.52
N GLU A 127 -12.47 -7.54 9.20
CA GLU A 127 -12.51 -6.21 8.57
C GLU A 127 -11.44 -6.08 7.49
N PHE A 128 -10.23 -6.54 7.78
CA PHE A 128 -9.11 -6.52 6.84
C PHE A 128 -9.37 -7.41 5.61
N ASP A 129 -9.85 -8.64 5.80
CA ASP A 129 -10.15 -9.57 4.71
C ASP A 129 -11.35 -9.09 3.87
N ALA A 130 -12.32 -8.39 4.47
CA ALA A 130 -13.38 -7.72 3.73
C ALA A 130 -12.85 -6.56 2.87
N LEU A 131 -11.93 -5.76 3.41
CA LEU A 131 -11.25 -4.68 2.70
C LEU A 131 -10.48 -5.20 1.47
N LEU A 132 -9.68 -6.25 1.64
CA LEU A 132 -8.91 -6.84 0.54
C LEU A 132 -9.82 -7.38 -0.57
N ARG A 133 -10.89 -8.10 -0.20
CA ARG A 133 -11.84 -8.64 -1.18
C ARG A 133 -12.53 -7.55 -1.99
N ARG A 134 -12.94 -6.46 -1.34
CA ARG A 134 -13.59 -5.32 -2.01
C ARG A 134 -12.66 -4.60 -2.99
N ASN A 135 -11.36 -4.65 -2.77
CA ASN A 135 -10.37 -3.86 -3.50
C ASN A 135 -9.38 -4.69 -4.32
N ALA A 136 -9.66 -5.97 -4.55
CA ALA A 136 -8.75 -6.89 -5.24
C ALA A 136 -8.28 -6.39 -6.62
N GLY A 137 -9.15 -5.69 -7.36
CA GLY A 137 -8.80 -5.09 -8.66
C GLY A 137 -7.74 -3.98 -8.57
N VAL A 138 -7.83 -3.11 -7.55
CA VAL A 138 -6.87 -2.01 -7.35
C VAL A 138 -5.52 -2.53 -6.83
N LEU A 139 -5.57 -3.61 -6.05
CA LEU A 139 -4.39 -4.26 -5.49
C LEU A 139 -3.59 -5.05 -6.52
N ALA A 140 -4.26 -5.61 -7.53
CA ALA A 140 -3.61 -6.30 -8.64
C ALA A 140 -2.90 -5.34 -9.62
N ASP A 141 -3.37 -4.10 -9.67
CA ASP A 141 -2.86 -3.06 -10.56
C ASP A 141 -1.80 -2.22 -9.82
N GLU A 142 -0.69 -2.83 -9.40
CA GLU A 142 0.46 -2.07 -8.87
C GLU A 142 1.01 -1.16 -9.98
N PRO A 143 1.28 0.13 -9.69
CA PRO A 143 1.81 1.02 -10.71
C PRO A 143 3.22 0.53 -11.05
N LYS A 144 3.49 0.34 -12.36
CA LYS A 144 4.87 0.14 -12.79
C LYS A 144 5.70 1.32 -12.25
N PRO A 145 6.88 1.08 -11.65
CA PRO A 145 7.71 2.19 -11.20
C PRO A 145 7.92 3.11 -12.40
N PHE A 146 7.55 4.38 -12.24
CA PHE A 146 7.95 5.42 -13.17
C PHE A 146 9.47 5.40 -13.19
N ARG A 147 10.06 4.87 -14.28
CA ARG A 147 11.50 4.96 -14.52
C ARG A 147 11.81 6.44 -14.76
N HIS A 148 12.09 7.18 -13.68
CA HIS A 148 12.89 8.38 -13.80
C HIS A 148 14.28 7.95 -14.27
N GLY A 149 14.65 8.38 -15.48
CA GLY A 149 16.00 8.18 -16.00
C GLY A 149 16.18 6.96 -16.91
N ALA A 150 15.55 7.01 -18.08
CA ALA A 150 16.27 6.63 -19.29
C ALA A 150 15.66 7.44 -20.44
N ALA A 151 16.26 8.59 -20.72
CA ALA A 151 16.38 9.04 -22.10
C ALA A 151 17.27 8.02 -22.84
N GLY A 152 16.77 6.79 -22.97
CA GLY A 152 17.30 5.78 -23.85
C GLY A 152 16.61 5.98 -25.17
N PHE A 153 17.30 6.62 -26.10
CA PHE A 153 17.03 6.56 -27.53
C PHE A 153 16.96 5.09 -27.95
N VAL A 154 15.81 4.43 -27.82
CA VAL A 154 15.61 3.08 -28.37
C VAL A 154 14.13 2.90 -28.71
N ASP A 155 13.90 2.52 -29.97
CA ASP A 155 12.65 2.07 -30.58
C ASP A 155 11.65 3.12 -31.07
N TRP A 156 12.10 3.89 -32.07
CA TRP A 156 11.19 4.33 -33.15
C TRP A 156 11.48 3.47 -34.40
N PRO A 157 10.48 2.79 -35.00
CA PRO A 157 10.71 1.94 -36.16
C PRO A 157 10.94 2.84 -37.38
N GLY A 158 12.20 3.17 -37.66
CA GLY A 158 12.56 3.94 -38.85
C GLY A 158 13.80 4.85 -38.77
N MET A 159 14.53 4.94 -37.66
CA MET A 159 15.78 5.72 -37.63
C MET A 159 17.02 4.82 -37.57
N SER A 160 17.78 4.80 -38.66
CA SER A 160 19.16 4.33 -38.71
C SER A 160 20.06 5.26 -37.89
N VAL A 161 20.94 4.69 -37.10
CA VAL A 161 21.98 5.41 -36.35
C VAL A 161 23.15 5.72 -37.30
N PRO A 162 23.53 6.99 -37.55
CA PRO A 162 24.84 7.28 -38.12
C PRO A 162 25.85 7.59 -37.01
N GLU A 163 26.86 6.74 -36.94
CA GLU A 163 28.25 7.00 -36.55
C GLU A 163 28.55 8.35 -35.87
N ARG A 164 28.81 8.32 -34.55
CA ARG A 164 29.78 9.25 -33.89
C ARG A 164 30.40 8.61 -32.65
N LEU A 165 31.37 7.72 -32.87
CA LEU A 165 32.54 7.61 -32.02
C LEU A 165 33.76 7.62 -32.95
N MET A 166 34.30 8.84 -33.14
CA MET A 166 35.75 9.02 -33.19
C MET A 166 36.33 8.64 -31.83
#